data_AF-A0A0P6WKR1-F1
#
_entry.id   AF-A0A0P6WKR1-F1
#
_cell.length_a   1.000
_cell.length_b   1.000
_cell.length_c   1.000
_cell.angle_alpha   90.00
_cell.angle_beta   90.00
_cell.angle_gamma   90.00
#
_symmetry.space_group_name_H-M   'P 1'
#
loop_
_entity.id
_entity.type
_entity.pdbx_description
1 polymer ?
#
loop_
_entity_poly.entity_id
_entity_poly.type
_entity_poly.pdbx_seq_one_letter_code
_entity_poly.pdbx_strand_id
1 'polypeptide(L)'
;MPKTNSAKKPVRSFRLSHEGIQQLTSMATLMGRSESDVIEVALDRMYREEIRFNRVLREGNRVEDQYHVDSGGEDKNESDRNVV
;
A
#
# COMPACT_ATOMS: atom_id res chain seq x y z
N MET A 1 -5.80 -2.61 48.16
CA MET A 1 -5.24 -2.01 46.91
C MET A 1 -6.39 -1.77 45.94
N PRO A 2 -6.50 -0.58 45.32
CA PRO A 2 -7.55 -0.34 44.35
C PRO A 2 -7.27 -1.15 43.09
N LYS A 3 -8.24 -1.98 42.68
CA LYS A 3 -8.18 -2.73 41.43
C LYS A 3 -8.42 -1.72 40.29
N THR A 4 -7.35 -1.23 39.68
CA THR A 4 -7.48 -0.53 38.40
C THR A 4 -7.97 -1.57 37.39
N ASN A 5 -8.98 -1.22 36.60
CA ASN A 5 -9.46 -2.04 35.49
C ASN A 5 -8.33 -2.19 34.47
N SER A 6 -7.42 -3.12 34.73
CA SER A 6 -6.35 -3.46 33.81
C SER A 6 -7.00 -3.92 32.51
N ALA A 7 -6.72 -3.20 31.44
CA ALA A 7 -7.17 -3.59 30.12
C ALA A 7 -6.66 -5.02 29.85
N LYS A 8 -7.55 -5.96 29.54
CA LYS A 8 -7.21 -7.34 29.19
C LYS A 8 -6.33 -7.45 27.92
N LYS A 9 -6.07 -6.32 27.25
CA LYS A 9 -5.28 -6.27 26.02
C LYS A 9 -3.79 -6.50 26.34
N PRO A 10 -3.10 -7.36 25.58
CA PRO A 10 -1.68 -7.60 25.79
C PRO A 10 -0.86 -6.34 25.50
N VAL A 11 0.05 -5.98 26.40
CA VAL A 11 0.95 -4.85 26.22
C VAL A 11 2.09 -5.26 25.28
N ARG A 12 2.34 -4.44 24.25
CA ARG A 12 3.45 -4.63 23.29
C ARG A 12 4.30 -3.37 23.22
N SER A 13 5.62 -3.55 23.22
CA SER A 13 6.58 -2.47 23.01
C SER A 13 6.99 -2.44 21.53
N PHE A 14 6.91 -1.26 20.92
CA PHE A 14 7.37 -1.04 19.55
C PHE A 14 8.66 -0.22 19.55
N ARG A 15 9.53 -0.50 18.59
CA ARG A 15 10.71 0.33 18.30
C ARG A 15 10.40 1.17 17.08
N LEU A 16 10.20 2.47 17.29
CA LEU A 16 9.91 3.44 16.25
C LEU A 16 11.08 4.41 16.13
N SER A 17 11.22 5.04 14.95
CA SER A 17 12.13 6.16 14.77
C SER A 17 11.70 7.33 15.67
N HIS A 18 12.63 8.23 15.97
CA HIS A 18 12.33 9.41 16.78
C HIS A 18 11.22 10.27 16.15
N GLU A 19 11.27 10.46 14.84
CA GLU A 19 10.24 11.15 14.07
C GLU A 19 8.89 10.44 14.16
N GLY A 20 8.86 9.09 14.06
CA GLY A 20 7.63 8.32 14.17
C GLY A 20 6.96 8.47 15.53
N ILE A 21 7.75 8.58 16.62
CA ILE A 21 7.21 8.88 17.95
C ILE A 21 6.59 10.28 17.97
N GLN A 22 7.28 11.30 17.45
CA GLN A 22 6.76 12.68 17.41
C GLN A 22 5.46 12.79 16.61
N GLN A 23 5.39 12.14 15.45
CA GLN A 23 4.18 12.10 14.62
C GLN A 23 3.04 11.41 15.35
N LEU A 24 3.30 10.26 15.98
CA LEU A 24 2.30 9.53 16.75
C LEU A 24 1.73 10.36 17.90
N THR A 25 2.59 10.99 18.70
CA THR A 25 2.16 11.84 19.82
C THR A 25 1.38 13.06 19.34
N SER A 26 1.78 13.66 18.21
CA SER A 26 1.06 14.79 17.61
C SER A 26 -0.34 14.37 17.13
N MET A 27 -0.47 13.22 16.48
CA MET A 27 -1.77 12.67 16.07
C MET A 27 -2.66 12.32 17.26
N ALA A 28 -2.11 11.68 18.28
CA ALA A 28 -2.83 11.35 19.52
C ALA A 28 -3.39 12.62 20.18
N THR A 29 -2.59 13.68 20.24
CA THR A 29 -2.99 14.98 20.79
C THR A 29 -4.09 15.63 19.96
N LEU A 30 -3.91 15.69 18.63
CA LEU A 30 -4.89 16.31 17.71
C LEU A 30 -6.24 15.58 17.72
N MET A 31 -6.22 14.25 17.81
CA MET A 31 -7.42 13.41 17.81
C MET A 31 -8.06 13.26 19.21
N GLY A 32 -7.39 13.71 20.27
CA GLY A 32 -7.86 13.53 21.65
C GLY A 32 -7.93 12.07 22.08
N ARG A 33 -7.05 11.21 21.56
CA ARG A 33 -7.03 9.75 21.77
C ARG A 33 -5.71 9.29 22.36
N SER A 34 -5.70 8.08 22.90
CA SER A 34 -4.45 7.45 23.33
C SER A 34 -3.59 7.04 22.13
N GLU A 35 -2.27 7.09 22.26
CA GLU A 35 -1.34 6.64 21.22
C GLU A 35 -1.61 5.20 20.78
N SER A 36 -1.99 4.32 21.72
CA SER A 36 -2.38 2.94 21.42
C SER A 36 -3.59 2.85 20.51
N ASP A 37 -4.59 3.71 20.72
CA ASP A 37 -5.82 3.72 19.92
C ASP A 37 -5.54 4.24 18.50
N VAL A 38 -4.66 5.24 18.37
CA VAL A 38 -4.19 5.73 17.08
C VAL A 38 -3.44 4.64 16.31
N ILE A 39 -2.54 3.90 16.97
CA ILE A 39 -1.84 2.76 16.35
C ILE A 39 -2.83 1.67 15.92
N GLU A 40 -3.82 1.34 16.76
CA GLU A 40 -4.83 0.32 16.43
C GLU A 40 -5.62 0.69 15.17
N VAL A 41 -6.09 1.94 15.09
CA VAL A 41 -6.82 2.45 13.91
C VAL A 41 -5.94 2.47 12.67
N ALA A 42 -4.68 2.89 12.82
CA ALA A 42 -3.73 2.91 11.71
C ALA A 42 -3.48 1.48 11.17
N LEU A 43 -3.26 0.51 12.05
CA LEU A 43 -3.04 -0.89 11.66
C LEU A 43 -4.29 -1.51 11.03
N ASP A 44 -5.49 -1.26 11.56
CA ASP A 44 -6.73 -1.74 10.94
C ASP A 44 -6.90 -1.15 9.53
N ARG A 45 -6.62 0.15 9.37
CA ARG A 45 -6.68 0.82 8.07
C ARG A 45 -5.66 0.26 7.09
N MET A 46 -4.41 0.12 7.52
CA MET A 46 -3.34 -0.47 6.71
C MET A 46 -3.69 -1.90 6.29
N TYR A 47 -4.16 -2.74 7.21
CA TYR A 47 -4.53 -4.12 6.90
C TYR A 47 -5.71 -4.21 5.92
N ARG A 48 -6.72 -3.34 6.08
CA ARG A 48 -7.85 -3.25 5.14
C ARG A 48 -7.41 -2.78 3.75
N GLU A 49 -6.53 -1.79 3.71
CA GLU A 49 -5.96 -1.28 2.45
C GLU A 49 -5.07 -2.33 1.79
N GLU A 50 -4.26 -3.07 2.56
CA GLU A 50 -3.51 -4.22 2.08
C GLU A 50 -4.44 -5.26 1.47
N ILE A 51 -5.51 -5.69 2.13
CA ILE A 51 -6.47 -6.65 1.55
C ILE A 51 -7.07 -6.13 0.24
N ARG A 52 -7.40 -4.83 0.18
CA ARG A 52 -8.04 -4.22 -0.99
C ARG A 52 -7.08 -4.11 -2.18
N PHE A 53 -5.81 -3.79 -1.94
CA PHE A 53 -4.86 -3.43 -3.00
C PHE A 53 -3.75 -4.46 -3.24
N ASN A 54 -3.41 -5.33 -2.29
CA ASN A 54 -2.38 -6.37 -2.51
C ASN A 54 -2.80 -7.43 -3.52
N ARG A 55 -4.10 -7.63 -3.79
CA ARG A 55 -4.50 -8.54 -4.87
C ARG A 55 -3.96 -8.05 -6.22
N VAL A 56 -3.99 -6.73 -6.44
CA VAL A 56 -3.46 -6.07 -7.65
C VAL A 56 -1.92 -6.12 -7.71
N LEU A 57 -1.23 -6.13 -6.56
CA LEU A 57 0.23 -6.17 -6.51
C LEU A 57 0.83 -7.58 -6.51
N ARG A 58 0.08 -8.61 -6.08
CA ARG A 58 0.54 -10.01 -6.02
C ARG A 58 0.06 -10.87 -7.20
N GLU A 59 -1.11 -10.60 -7.78
CA GLU A 59 -1.61 -11.31 -8.97
C GLU A 59 -1.11 -10.58 -10.24
N GLY A 60 0.15 -10.84 -10.61
CA GLY A 60 0.58 -10.94 -12.00
C GLY A 60 0.33 -9.79 -12.97
N ASN A 61 1.09 -8.70 -12.85
CA ASN A 61 1.62 -8.06 -14.06
C ASN A 61 3.13 -8.26 -14.03
N ARG A 62 3.60 -9.39 -14.58
CA ARG A 62 5.00 -9.46 -15.01
C ARG A 62 5.17 -8.33 -16.01
N VAL A 63 6.12 -7.43 -15.75
CA VAL A 63 6.43 -6.30 -16.65
C VAL A 63 6.72 -6.78 -18.08
N GLU A 64 7.10 -8.05 -18.21
CA GLU A 64 7.31 -8.81 -19.44
C GLU A 64 6.06 -8.91 -20.33
N ASP A 65 4.84 -8.94 -19.79
CA ASP A 65 3.59 -9.04 -20.57
C ASP A 65 3.11 -7.70 -21.14
N GLN A 66 3.71 -6.58 -20.74
CA GLN A 66 3.35 -5.23 -21.21
C GLN A 66 4.11 -4.78 -22.46
N TYR A 67 5.14 -5.51 -22.89
CA TYR A 67 5.88 -5.18 -24.10
C TYR A 67 5.43 -6.08 -25.25
N HIS A 68 4.47 -5.60 -26.05
CA HIS A 68 4.27 -6.13 -27.39
C HIS A 68 5.39 -5.58 -28.28
N VAL A 69 6.52 -6.28 -28.33
CA VAL A 69 7.51 -6.04 -29.37
C VAL A 69 6.96 -6.71 -30.61
N ASP A 70 6.50 -5.90 -31.56
CA ASP A 70 6.07 -6.36 -32.88
C ASP A 70 7.27 -7.02 -33.56
N SER A 71 7.36 -8.35 -33.43
CA SER A 71 8.49 -9.14 -33.92
C SER A 71 8.27 -9.45 -35.40
N GLY A 72 8.49 -8.42 -36.22
CA GLY A 72 9.02 -8.44 -37.58
C GLY A 72 8.41 -9.39 -38.63
N GLY A 73 7.97 -8.81 -39.75
CA GLY A 73 7.98 -9.54 -41.02
C GLY A 73 7.32 -8.85 -42.21
N GLU A 74 8.14 -8.15 -42.98
CA GLU A 74 8.07 -7.99 -44.44
C GLU A 74 7.40 -6.73 -45.02
N ASP A 75 8.31 -5.86 -45.49
CA ASP A 75 8.15 -4.82 -46.48
C ASP A 75 7.15 -5.17 -47.60
N LYS A 76 6.13 -4.32 -47.77
CA LYS A 76 5.51 -4.08 -49.09
C LYS A 76 5.38 -2.59 -49.33
N ASN A 77 6.53 -1.97 -49.59
CA ASN A 77 6.57 -0.74 -50.36
C ASN A 77 6.26 -1.04 -51.83
N GLU A 78 5.57 -0.09 -52.46
CA GLU A 78 5.34 0.08 -53.91
C GLU A 78 4.44 -0.93 -54.63
N SER A 79 3.18 -0.53 -54.83
CA SER A 79 2.63 -0.34 -56.19
C SER A 79 1.18 0.13 -56.14
N ASP A 80 0.97 1.45 -56.13
CA ASP A 80 -0.29 2.07 -56.57
C ASP A 80 -0.01 3.44 -57.19
N ARG A 81 0.82 3.42 -58.23
CA ARG A 81 0.93 4.49 -59.23
C ARG A 81 0.78 3.89 -60.63
N ASN A 82 -0.47 3.67 -61.02
CA ASN A 82 -1.04 3.79 -62.37
C ASN A 82 -2.16 2.77 -62.55
N VAL A 83 -3.40 3.26 -62.53
CA VAL A 83 -4.43 2.75 -63.44
C VAL A 83 -5.06 3.96 -64.11
N VAL A 84 -5.19 3.81 -65.43
CA VAL A 84 -5.53 4.76 -66.50
C VAL A 84 -6.89 5.43 -66.31
#